data_AF-A0A2S6FZC3-F1
#
_entry.id   AF-A0A2S6FZC3-F1
#
_cell.length_a   1.000
_cell.length_b   1.000
_cell.length_c   1.000
_cell.angle_alpha   90.00
_cell.angle_beta   90.00
_cell.angle_gamma   90.00
#
_symmetry.space_group_name_H-M   'P 1'
#
loop_
_entity.id
_entity.type
_entity.pdbx_description
1 polymer ?
#
loop_
_entity_poly.entity_id
_entity_poly.type
_entity_poly.pdbx_seq_one_letter_code
_entity_poly.pdbx_strand_id
1 'polypeptide(L)'
;MYNTEVSIAFKNADNTITKIDTNIFELKQLDKKYLDGTIIINKNKKFLCISMKCPFCNKLHSYNYKLKEVLCKDLIIGGCKNSGNFILLIGKKEMVYSIIKERRHINNQIYSTI
;
A
#
# COMPACT_ATOMS: atom_id res chain seq x y z
N MET A 1 -20.10 -8.75 12.36
CA MET A 1 -19.75 -7.48 11.69
C MET A 1 -18.37 -7.66 11.06
N TYR A 2 -18.16 -7.29 9.79
CA TYR A 2 -16.83 -7.29 9.18
C TYR A 2 -16.12 -5.98 9.55
N ASN A 3 -14.91 -6.04 10.11
CA ASN A 3 -14.10 -4.84 10.27
C ASN A 3 -13.70 -4.34 8.87
N THR A 4 -13.96 -3.07 8.60
CA THR A 4 -13.69 -2.41 7.31
C THR A 4 -12.61 -1.33 7.43
N GLU A 5 -12.06 -1.15 8.62
CA GLU A 5 -10.87 -0.35 8.86
C GLU A 5 -9.67 -1.01 8.21
N VAL A 6 -8.89 -0.20 7.48
CA VAL A 6 -7.67 -0.62 6.83
C VAL A 6 -6.62 0.47 7.01
N SER A 7 -5.37 0.06 7.10
CA SER A 7 -4.24 0.94 6.89
C SER A 7 -3.68 0.68 5.50
N ILE A 8 -3.39 1.74 4.77
CA ILE A 8 -2.70 1.68 3.48
C ILE A 8 -1.41 2.48 3.61
N ALA A 9 -0.32 1.94 3.07
CA ALA A 9 0.93 2.66 2.96
C ALA A 9 1.53 2.46 1.58
N PHE A 10 2.15 3.50 1.05
CA PHE A 10 2.82 3.44 -0.24
C PHE A 10 4.08 4.28 -0.23
N LYS A 11 5.02 3.88 -1.09
CA LYS A 11 6.30 4.54 -1.23
C LYS A 11 6.21 5.65 -2.29
N ASN A 12 6.64 6.84 -1.91
CA ASN A 12 6.67 8.01 -2.76
C ASN A 12 7.96 8.04 -3.61
N ALA A 13 8.00 8.94 -4.60
CA ALA A 13 9.17 9.13 -5.46
C ALA A 13 10.43 9.59 -4.70
N ASP A 14 10.26 10.33 -3.61
CA ASP A 14 11.34 10.79 -2.72
C ASP A 14 11.79 9.72 -1.71
N ASN A 15 11.41 8.45 -1.90
CA ASN A 15 11.63 7.32 -1.00
C ASN A 15 10.95 7.42 0.38
N THR A 16 10.17 8.45 0.67
CA THR A 16 9.35 8.51 1.89
C THR A 16 8.16 7.55 1.79
N ILE A 17 7.56 7.23 2.94
CA ILE A 17 6.38 6.37 3.02
C ILE A 17 5.21 7.19 3.54
N THR A 18 4.16 7.31 2.73
CA THR A 18 2.87 7.83 3.17
C THR A 18 2.06 6.69 3.76
N LYS A 19 1.54 6.86 4.98
CA LYS A 19 0.63 5.90 5.65
C LYS A 19 -0.68 6.59 5.99
N ILE A 20 -1.79 5.93 5.70
CA ILE A 20 -3.15 6.45 5.90
C ILE A 20 -4.00 5.36 6.55
N ASP A 21 -4.66 5.69 7.66
CA ASP A 21 -5.63 4.83 8.32
C ASP A 21 -7.04 5.32 7.92
N THR A 22 -7.89 4.44 7.38
CA THR A 22 -9.19 4.81 6.83
C THR A 22 -10.11 3.58 6.70
N ASN A 23 -11.30 3.77 6.14
CA ASN A 23 -12.16 2.67 5.72
C ASN A 23 -11.81 2.19 4.29
N ILE A 24 -11.93 0.89 4.02
CA ILE A 24 -11.68 0.34 2.68
C ILE A 24 -12.48 1.09 1.58
N PHE A 25 -13.71 1.53 1.87
CA PHE A 25 -14.57 2.21 0.90
C PHE A 25 -14.21 3.70 0.69
N GLU A 26 -13.39 4.27 1.56
CA GLU A 26 -12.88 5.63 1.48
C GLU A 26 -11.56 5.72 0.72
N LEU A 27 -10.87 4.60 0.46
CA LEU A 27 -9.62 4.56 -0.31
C LEU A 27 -9.75 5.21 -1.70
N LYS A 28 -10.95 5.18 -2.31
CA LYS A 28 -11.22 5.85 -3.60
C LYS A 28 -11.03 7.38 -3.57
N GLN A 29 -10.88 7.98 -2.39
CA GLN A 29 -10.66 9.43 -2.23
C GLN A 29 -9.15 9.77 -2.19
N LEU A 30 -8.27 8.77 -2.09
CA LEU A 30 -6.83 8.96 -1.95
C LEU A 30 -6.12 9.19 -3.29
N ASP A 31 -6.74 8.76 -4.39
CA ASP A 31 -6.23 8.90 -5.75
C ASP A 31 -5.93 10.36 -6.11
N LYS A 32 -6.78 11.31 -5.70
CA LYS A 32 -6.61 12.73 -6.00
C LYS A 32 -5.59 13.46 -5.13
N LYS A 33 -5.24 12.89 -3.97
CA LYS A 33 -4.50 13.62 -2.93
C LYS A 33 -3.07 13.12 -2.72
N TYR A 34 -2.82 11.83 -2.94
CA TYR A 34 -1.54 11.24 -2.51
C TYR A 34 -0.91 10.25 -3.49
N LEU A 35 -1.66 9.76 -4.48
CA LEU A 35 -1.17 8.74 -5.40
C LEU A 35 -1.08 9.33 -6.80
N ASP A 36 0.10 9.26 -7.41
CA ASP A 36 0.25 9.38 -8.87
C ASP A 36 -0.35 8.13 -9.53
N GLY A 37 -1.67 8.02 -9.47
CA GLY A 37 -2.38 6.77 -9.73
C GLY A 37 -3.90 6.87 -9.65
N THR A 38 -4.54 5.72 -9.58
CA THR A 38 -5.99 5.57 -9.56
C THR A 38 -6.38 4.43 -8.64
N ILE A 39 -7.38 4.67 -7.78
CA ILE A 39 -8.00 3.63 -6.95
C ILE A 39 -9.44 3.43 -7.42
N ILE A 40 -9.77 2.20 -7.80
CA ILE A 40 -11.10 1.81 -8.24
C ILE A 40 -11.66 0.78 -7.27
N ILE A 41 -12.84 1.06 -6.71
CA ILE A 41 -13.58 0.13 -5.85
C ILE A 41 -14.93 -0.15 -6.47
N ASN A 42 -15.21 -1.42 -6.71
CA ASN A 42 -16.53 -1.86 -7.15
C ASN A 42 -17.16 -2.76 -6.09
N LYS A 43 -18.18 -2.23 -5.40
CA LYS A 43 -18.91 -2.94 -4.34
C LYS A 43 -19.67 -4.16 -4.89
N ASN A 44 -20.29 -4.03 -6.07
CA ASN A 44 -21.09 -5.09 -6.68
C ASN A 44 -20.24 -6.28 -7.10
N LYS A 45 -19.12 -6.01 -7.77
CA LYS A 45 -18.15 -7.03 -8.21
C LYS A 45 -17.14 -7.41 -7.12
N LYS A 46 -17.24 -6.81 -5.92
CA LYS A 46 -16.40 -7.05 -4.75
C LYS A 46 -14.89 -7.03 -5.05
N PHE A 47 -14.44 -6.07 -5.85
CA PHE A 47 -13.02 -5.90 -6.19
C PHE A 47 -12.47 -4.51 -5.83
N LEU A 48 -11.17 -4.48 -5.57
CA LEU A 48 -10.34 -3.29 -5.41
C LEU A 48 -9.22 -3.37 -6.46
N CYS A 49 -9.07 -2.31 -7.24
CA CYS A 49 -7.93 -2.11 -8.14
C CYS A 49 -7.18 -0.85 -7.71
N ILE A 50 -5.88 -0.98 -7.53
CA ILE A 50 -4.97 0.13 -7.21
C ILE A 50 -3.93 0.18 -8.32
N SER A 51 -3.93 1.25 -9.10
CA SER A 51 -2.89 1.52 -10.09
C SER A 51 -2.08 2.73 -9.64
N MET A 52 -0.76 2.64 -9.68
CA MET A 52 0.11 3.77 -9.33
C MET A 52 1.45 3.68 -10.06
N LYS A 53 2.06 4.85 -10.25
CA LYS A 53 3.42 4.94 -10.78
C LYS A 53 4.42 4.39 -9.75
N CYS A 54 5.25 3.45 -10.18
CA CYS A 54 6.27 2.84 -9.34
C CYS A 54 7.46 3.79 -9.15
N PRO A 55 7.89 4.09 -7.91
CA PRO A 55 9.06 4.94 -7.67
C PRO A 55 10.40 4.28 -8.04
N PHE A 56 10.44 2.95 -8.19
CA PHE A 56 11.69 2.21 -8.46
C PHE A 56 11.98 2.01 -9.95
N CYS A 57 10.96 1.74 -10.77
CA CYS A 57 11.14 1.44 -12.19
C CYS A 57 10.43 2.44 -13.11
N ASN A 58 9.77 3.45 -12.53
CA ASN A 58 9.05 4.50 -13.25
C ASN A 58 7.88 4.01 -14.14
N LYS A 59 7.50 2.72 -14.03
CA LYS A 59 6.37 2.11 -14.76
C LYS A 59 5.09 2.14 -13.93
N LEU A 60 3.94 2.12 -14.59
CA LEU A 60 2.64 1.98 -13.93
C LEU A 60 2.42 0.53 -13.47
N HIS A 61 2.14 0.33 -12.18
CA HIS A 61 1.81 -0.98 -11.61
C HIS A 61 0.35 -1.01 -11.20
N SER A 62 -0.35 -2.09 -11.57
CA SER A 62 -1.74 -2.32 -11.20
C SER A 62 -1.87 -3.56 -10.33
N TYR A 63 -2.49 -3.39 -9.17
CA TYR A 63 -2.77 -4.45 -8.20
C TYR A 63 -4.28 -4.66 -8.09
N ASN A 64 -4.71 -5.89 -8.35
CA ASN A 64 -6.12 -6.27 -8.31
C ASN A 64 -6.35 -7.24 -7.16
N TYR A 65 -7.30 -6.92 -6.29
CA TYR A 65 -7.62 -7.70 -5.11
C TYR A 65 -9.14 -7.92 -5.00
N LYS A 66 -9.55 -9.09 -4.49
CA LYS A 66 -10.94 -9.23 -4.02
C LYS A 66 -11.07 -8.48 -2.70
N LEU A 67 -12.17 -7.76 -2.48
CA LEU A 67 -12.41 -7.04 -1.22
C LEU A 67 -12.32 -7.98 -0.01
N LYS A 68 -12.79 -9.22 -0.15
CA LYS A 68 -12.65 -10.24 0.90
C LYS A 68 -11.19 -10.51 1.27
N GLU A 69 -10.27 -10.52 0.31
CA GLU A 69 -8.86 -10.73 0.61
C GLU A 69 -8.28 -9.57 1.41
N VAL A 70 -8.63 -8.34 1.05
CA VAL A 70 -8.18 -7.13 1.75
C VAL A 70 -8.72 -7.08 3.18
N LEU A 71 -9.96 -7.54 3.39
CA LEU A 71 -10.61 -7.52 4.70
C LEU A 71 -10.24 -8.70 5.61
N CYS A 72 -9.87 -9.85 5.03
CA CYS A 72 -9.56 -11.06 5.79
C CYS A 72 -8.06 -11.32 5.98
N LYS A 73 -7.19 -10.80 5.10
CA LYS A 73 -5.74 -10.95 5.27
C LYS A 73 -5.22 -9.89 6.24
N ASP A 74 -4.28 -10.30 7.09
CA ASP A 74 -3.61 -9.40 8.02
C ASP A 74 -2.80 -8.33 7.30
N LEU A 75 -2.17 -8.70 6.19
CA LEU A 75 -1.36 -7.82 5.37
C LEU A 75 -1.33 -8.31 3.91
N ILE A 76 -1.37 -7.37 2.99
CA ILE A 76 -1.13 -7.55 1.57
C ILE A 76 0.01 -6.62 1.17
N ILE A 77 0.96 -7.15 0.40
CA ILE A 77 2.13 -6.43 -0.08
C ILE A 77 2.07 -6.36 -1.61
N GLY A 78 1.97 -5.16 -2.16
CA GLY A 78 2.12 -4.88 -3.58
C GLY A 78 3.57 -4.52 -3.89
N GLY A 79 4.24 -5.34 -4.69
CA GLY A 79 5.67 -5.21 -4.99
C GLY A 79 5.97 -4.69 -6.39
N CYS A 80 7.18 -4.18 -6.56
CA CYS A 80 7.76 -3.88 -7.84
C CYS A 80 8.20 -5.17 -8.53
N LYS A 81 7.66 -5.49 -9.71
CA LYS A 81 8.09 -6.68 -10.46
C LYS A 81 9.57 -6.66 -10.85
N ASN A 82 10.14 -5.47 -11.04
CA ASN A 82 11.53 -5.30 -11.47
C ASN A 82 12.53 -5.36 -10.32
N SER A 83 12.23 -4.73 -9.16
CA SER A 83 13.18 -4.61 -8.06
C SER A 83 12.85 -5.48 -6.85
N GLY A 84 11.71 -6.15 -6.83
CA GLY A 84 11.23 -6.92 -5.67
C GLY A 84 10.82 -6.07 -4.46
N ASN A 85 11.09 -4.76 -4.48
CA ASN A 85 10.75 -3.87 -3.37
C ASN A 85 9.24 -3.65 -3.25
N PHE A 86 8.73 -3.57 -2.02
CA PHE A 86 7.34 -3.19 -1.81
C PHE A 86 7.12 -1.75 -2.27
N ILE A 87 5.98 -1.52 -2.91
CA ILE A 87 5.49 -0.21 -3.34
C ILE A 87 4.24 0.14 -2.53
N LEU A 88 3.44 -0.86 -2.19
CA LEU A 88 2.14 -0.74 -1.55
C LEU A 88 2.02 -1.77 -0.41
N LEU A 89 1.44 -1.34 0.70
CA LEU A 89 1.01 -2.18 1.81
C LEU A 89 -0.46 -1.86 2.09
N ILE A 90 -1.27 -2.88 2.31
CA ILE A 90 -2.67 -2.71 2.74
C ILE A 90 -3.05 -3.82 3.70
N GLY A 91 -3.71 -3.49 4.80
CA GLY A 91 -4.15 -4.48 5.79
C GLY A 91 -4.42 -3.88 7.15
N LYS A 92 -4.25 -4.69 8.19
CA LYS A 92 -4.41 -4.27 9.59
C LYS A 92 -3.35 -3.24 9.97
N LYS A 93 -3.74 -2.25 10.79
CA LYS A 93 -2.91 -1.10 11.15
C LYS A 93 -1.59 -1.51 11.79
N GLU A 94 -1.64 -2.44 12.74
CA GLU A 94 -0.49 -2.97 13.45
C GLU A 94 0.51 -3.66 12.51
N MET A 95 0.01 -4.40 11.52
CA MET A 95 0.84 -5.13 10.56
C MET A 95 1.53 -4.18 9.58
N VAL A 96 0.79 -3.21 9.04
CA VAL A 96 1.35 -2.18 8.16
C VAL A 96 2.42 -1.37 8.90
N TYR A 97 2.13 -0.97 10.14
CA TYR A 97 3.09 -0.22 10.96
C TYR A 97 4.36 -1.01 11.26
N SER A 98 4.23 -2.31 11.60
CA SER A 98 5.39 -3.18 11.88
C SER A 98 6.35 -3.25 10.70
N ILE A 99 5.85 -3.45 9.49
CA ILE A 99 6.69 -3.52 8.27
C ILE A 99 7.40 -2.20 8.00
N ILE A 100 6.70 -1.07 8.17
CA ILE A 100 7.31 0.26 7.99
C ILE A 100 8.43 0.47 9.01
N LYS A 101 8.21 0.10 10.28
CA LYS A 101 9.19 0.23 11.35
C LYS A 101 10.42 -0.65 11.11
N GLU A 102 10.22 -1.91 10.72
CA GLU A 102 11.30 -2.83 10.38
C GLU A 102 12.18 -2.28 9.25
N ARG A 103 11.56 -1.80 8.17
CA ARG A 103 12.27 -1.16 7.04
C ARG A 103 13.06 0.07 7.46
N ARG A 104 12.49 0.92 8.32
CA ARG A 104 13.19 2.09 8.85
C ARG A 104 14.40 1.69 9.70
N HIS A 105 14.26 0.64 10.50
CA HIS A 105 15.34 0.11 11.33
C HIS A 105 16.48 -0.45 10.48
N ILE A 106 16.17 -1.24 9.44
CA ILE A 106 17.16 -1.75 8.48
C ILE A 106 17.88 -0.60 7.78
N ASN A 107 17.12 0.41 7.32
CA ASN A 107 17.71 1.57 6.66
C ASN A 107 18.65 2.33 7.61
N ASN A 108 18.22 2.60 8.84
CA ASN A 108 19.07 3.25 9.83
C ASN A 108 20.34 2.44 10.11
N GLN A 109 20.27 1.11 10.24
CA GLN A 109 21.47 0.31 10.47
C GLN A 109 22.45 0.34 9.29
N ILE A 110 21.97 0.22 8.05
CA ILE A 110 22.83 0.27 6.86
C ILE A 110 23.48 1.64 6.72
N TYR A 111 22.70 2.72 6.86
CA TYR A 111 23.19 4.09 6.71
C TYR A 111 23.95 4.63 7.93
N SER A 112 23.87 3.98 9.09
CA SER A 112 24.73 4.25 10.25
C SER A 112 26.04 3.45 10.24
N THR A 113 26.23 2.57 9.24
CA THR A 113 27.46 1.78 9.05
C THR A 113 28.32 2.34 7.90
N ILE A 114 28.03 3.56 7.42
CA ILE A 114 28.81 4.28 6.40
C ILE A 114 29.50 5.47 7.05
#